data_AF-A0A369R4P1-F1
#
_entry.id   AF-A0A369R4P1-F1
#
_cell.length_a   1.000
_cell.length_b   1.000
_cell.length_c   1.000
_cell.angle_alpha   90.00
_cell.angle_beta   90.00
_cell.angle_gamma   90.00
#
_symmetry.space_group_name_H-M   'P 1'
#
loop_
_entity.id
_entity.type
_entity.pdbx_description
1 polymer ?
#
loop_
_entity_poly.entity_id
_entity_poly.type
_entity_poly.pdbx_seq_one_letter_code
_entity_poly.pdbx_strand_id
1 'polypeptide(L)'
;MNSVRKAICAWNEYKPHCARRPKRQHAATANRLVVLSGNEPGQTKPPEFSLSEFRLPENLSLEVPARLFRQQPDILASEANCRQTVLDALKAVADILVALEQDANEVSAMNDAFSAVEAQHALVEAKYHLGSASTLDIPDISLEKEAYREKRLSSGAKQLVDTALLFQALGG
;
A
#
# COMPACT_ATOMS: atom_id res chain seq x y z
N MET A 1 -43.90 -27.09 23.43
CA MET A 1 -43.30 -26.26 22.35
C MET A 1 -42.96 -24.80 22.73
N ASN A 2 -43.18 -24.33 23.97
CA ASN A 2 -42.88 -22.93 24.36
C ASN A 2 -41.50 -22.70 25.01
N SER A 3 -40.75 -23.76 25.34
CA SER A 3 -39.46 -23.64 26.04
C SER A 3 -38.29 -23.33 25.09
N VAL A 4 -38.25 -23.99 23.92
CA VAL A 4 -37.16 -23.83 22.93
C VAL A 4 -37.15 -22.43 22.30
N ARG A 5 -38.33 -21.83 22.05
CA ARG A 5 -38.44 -20.45 21.53
C ARG A 5 -37.94 -19.39 22.52
N LYS A 6 -38.10 -19.60 23.83
CA LYS A 6 -37.56 -18.69 24.85
C LYS A 6 -36.04 -18.81 24.97
N ALA A 7 -35.50 -20.03 24.85
CA ALA A 7 -34.06 -20.28 24.93
C ALA A 7 -33.29 -19.61 23.77
N ILE A 8 -33.84 -19.61 22.56
CA ILE A 8 -33.22 -18.96 21.39
C ILE A 8 -33.20 -17.43 21.56
N CYS A 9 -34.18 -16.84 22.23
CA CYS A 9 -34.19 -15.40 22.53
C CYS A 9 -33.29 -14.99 23.70
N ALA A 10 -32.86 -15.94 24.54
CA ALA A 10 -32.07 -15.66 25.74
C ALA A 10 -30.55 -15.73 25.53
N TRP A 11 -30.08 -16.20 24.38
CA TRP A 11 -28.67 -16.51 24.14
C TRP A 11 -27.79 -15.33 23.68
N ASN A 12 -28.27 -14.08 23.77
CA ASN A 12 -27.45 -12.94 23.36
C ASN A 12 -27.77 -11.68 24.18
N GLU A 13 -26.95 -11.44 25.19
CA GLU A 13 -27.08 -10.39 26.21
C GLU A 13 -26.79 -8.96 25.69
N TYR A 14 -26.57 -8.82 24.37
CA TYR A 14 -26.45 -7.54 23.67
C TYR A 14 -27.46 -7.49 22.51
N LYS A 15 -28.60 -6.82 22.72
CA LYS A 15 -29.27 -5.83 21.82
C LYS A 15 -30.82 -5.85 21.92
N PRO A 16 -31.46 -4.67 22.01
CA PRO A 16 -32.92 -4.51 22.23
C PRO A 16 -33.76 -4.67 20.94
N HIS A 17 -33.39 -5.54 20.02
CA HIS A 17 -33.94 -5.55 18.65
C HIS A 17 -35.04 -6.58 18.41
N CYS A 18 -35.26 -7.50 19.34
CA CYS A 18 -36.18 -8.62 19.13
C CYS A 18 -37.67 -8.26 19.30
N ALA A 19 -38.02 -7.03 19.66
CA ALA A 19 -39.41 -6.67 20.02
C ALA A 19 -40.11 -5.65 19.07
N ARG A 20 -39.48 -5.22 17.97
CA ARG A 20 -40.13 -4.27 17.04
C ARG A 20 -39.85 -4.59 15.57
N ARG A 21 -40.38 -5.71 15.05
CA ARG A 21 -40.66 -5.80 13.61
C ARG A 21 -42.07 -5.24 13.37
N PRO A 22 -42.23 -3.99 12.91
CA PRO A 22 -43.55 -3.52 12.52
C PRO A 22 -44.04 -4.41 11.38
N LYS A 23 -45.22 -5.02 11.54
CA LYS A 23 -45.86 -5.86 10.51
C LYS A 23 -45.92 -5.16 9.12
N ARG A 24 -45.88 -3.81 9.12
CA ARG A 24 -45.76 -2.97 7.92
C ARG A 24 -44.49 -3.24 7.09
N GLN A 25 -43.34 -3.53 7.71
CA GLN A 25 -42.09 -3.83 6.98
C GLN A 25 -42.22 -5.14 6.20
N HIS A 26 -42.77 -6.20 6.79
CA HIS A 26 -42.96 -7.48 6.11
C HIS A 26 -43.93 -7.38 4.93
N ALA A 27 -45.05 -6.66 5.10
CA ALA A 27 -46.00 -6.43 4.00
C ALA A 27 -45.38 -5.57 2.87
N ALA A 28 -44.59 -4.56 3.22
CA ALA A 28 -43.88 -3.73 2.24
C ALA A 28 -42.82 -4.53 1.46
N THR A 29 -42.06 -5.41 2.13
CA THR A 29 -41.07 -6.27 1.46
C THR A 29 -41.74 -7.35 0.61
N ALA A 30 -42.86 -7.93 1.07
CA ALA A 30 -43.64 -8.90 0.30
C ALA A 30 -44.20 -8.30 -0.99
N ASN A 31 -44.78 -7.09 -0.92
CA ASN A 31 -45.26 -6.39 -2.12
C ASN A 31 -44.13 -6.11 -3.11
N ARG A 32 -42.92 -5.78 -2.65
CA ARG A 32 -41.75 -5.60 -3.54
C ARG A 32 -41.40 -6.89 -4.28
N LEU A 33 -41.47 -8.06 -3.63
CA LEU A 33 -41.21 -9.34 -4.28
C LEU A 33 -42.29 -9.70 -5.32
N VAL A 34 -43.55 -9.36 -5.03
CA VAL A 34 -44.67 -9.52 -5.95
C VAL A 34 -44.45 -8.69 -7.22
N VAL A 35 -44.07 -7.41 -7.08
CA VAL A 35 -43.74 -6.54 -8.22
C VAL A 35 -42.52 -7.04 -9.00
N LEU A 36 -41.45 -7.46 -8.33
CA LEU A 36 -40.23 -7.97 -8.98
C LEU A 36 -40.44 -9.30 -9.70
N SER A 37 -41.46 -10.08 -9.29
CA SER A 37 -41.89 -11.29 -9.99
C SER A 37 -42.89 -11.01 -11.12
N GLY A 38 -43.14 -9.74 -11.45
CA GLY A 38 -44.05 -9.33 -12.52
C GLY A 38 -45.53 -9.36 -12.13
N ASN A 39 -45.84 -9.55 -10.85
CA ASN A 39 -47.19 -9.65 -10.31
C ASN A 39 -47.64 -8.34 -9.64
N GLU A 40 -48.94 -8.06 -9.61
CA GLU A 40 -49.51 -6.86 -8.97
C GLU A 40 -49.68 -6.99 -7.44
N PRO A 41 -49.39 -5.94 -6.65
CA PRO A 41 -49.57 -5.97 -5.20
C PRO A 41 -51.06 -6.01 -4.81
N GLY A 42 -51.44 -6.98 -3.96
CA GLY A 42 -52.80 -7.09 -3.41
C GLY A 42 -53.62 -8.28 -3.92
N GLN A 43 -53.20 -8.93 -5.01
CA GLN A 43 -53.91 -10.10 -5.56
C GLN A 43 -53.17 -11.43 -5.33
N THR A 44 -51.87 -11.43 -5.02
CA THR A 44 -51.06 -12.66 -4.92
C THR A 44 -50.23 -12.72 -3.64
N LYS A 45 -50.27 -13.89 -2.97
CA LYS A 45 -49.33 -14.24 -1.89
C LYS A 45 -47.92 -14.33 -2.52
N PRO A 46 -46.85 -13.83 -1.86
CA PRO A 46 -45.50 -13.93 -2.42
C PRO A 46 -45.19 -15.40 -2.75
N PRO A 47 -44.58 -15.68 -3.92
CA PRO A 47 -44.25 -17.04 -4.31
C PRO A 47 -43.34 -17.67 -3.25
N GLU A 48 -43.76 -18.82 -2.73
CA GLU A 48 -42.94 -19.62 -1.81
C GLU A 48 -41.91 -20.38 -2.66
N PHE A 49 -40.69 -19.85 -2.77
CA PHE A 49 -39.58 -20.59 -3.37
C PHE A 49 -38.92 -21.47 -2.31
N SER A 50 -38.79 -22.77 -2.58
CA SER A 50 -37.99 -23.67 -1.76
C SER A 50 -36.61 -23.82 -2.39
N LEU A 51 -35.55 -23.66 -1.60
CA LEU A 51 -34.17 -23.87 -2.07
C LEU A 51 -33.93 -25.30 -2.59
N SER A 52 -34.81 -26.24 -2.23
CA SER A 52 -34.78 -27.63 -2.67
C SER A 52 -35.21 -27.79 -4.15
N GLU A 53 -35.91 -26.80 -4.71
CA GLU A 53 -36.39 -26.78 -6.10
C GLU A 53 -35.29 -26.33 -7.08
N PHE A 54 -34.26 -25.64 -6.58
CA PHE A 54 -33.07 -25.33 -7.35
C PHE A 54 -32.18 -26.57 -7.47
N ARG A 55 -32.43 -27.38 -8.49
CA ARG A 55 -31.54 -28.46 -8.89
C ARG A 55 -30.36 -27.88 -9.66
N LEU A 56 -29.15 -28.14 -9.16
CA LEU A 56 -27.93 -27.82 -9.90
C LEU A 56 -27.93 -28.70 -11.17
N PRO A 57 -27.83 -28.12 -12.39
CA PRO A 57 -27.76 -28.90 -13.62
C PRO A 57 -26.53 -29.81 -13.61
N GLU A 58 -26.66 -31.06 -14.07
CA GLU A 58 -25.53 -32.00 -14.18
C GLU A 58 -24.42 -31.50 -15.11
N ASN A 59 -24.75 -30.60 -16.05
CA ASN A 59 -23.79 -29.85 -16.86
C ASN A 59 -24.06 -28.35 -16.75
N LEU A 60 -23.41 -27.72 -15.78
CA LEU A 60 -23.41 -26.27 -15.65
C LEU A 60 -22.46 -25.68 -16.72
N SER A 61 -23.01 -25.07 -17.77
CA SER A 61 -22.21 -24.34 -18.77
C SER A 61 -21.43 -23.22 -18.10
N LEU A 62 -20.11 -23.39 -17.95
CA LEU A 62 -19.23 -22.44 -17.27
C LEU A 62 -19.09 -21.10 -18.01
N GLU A 63 -19.56 -21.00 -19.24
CA GLU A 63 -19.38 -19.80 -20.06
C GLU A 63 -20.25 -18.61 -19.63
N VAL A 64 -21.52 -18.84 -19.29
CA VAL A 64 -22.46 -17.76 -18.94
C VAL A 64 -22.13 -17.18 -17.55
N PRO A 65 -21.91 -17.99 -16.50
CA PRO A 65 -21.48 -17.48 -15.20
C PRO A 65 -20.14 -16.75 -15.28
N ALA A 66 -19.13 -17.33 -15.96
CA ALA A 66 -17.81 -16.70 -16.05
C ALA A 66 -17.81 -15.38 -16.83
N ARG A 67 -18.68 -15.23 -17.84
CA ARG A 67 -18.87 -13.94 -18.54
C ARG A 67 -19.52 -12.89 -17.66
N LEU A 68 -20.50 -13.27 -16.85
CA LEU A 68 -21.21 -12.37 -15.94
C LEU A 68 -20.29 -11.88 -14.81
N PHE A 69 -19.49 -12.78 -14.22
CA PHE A 69 -18.48 -12.40 -13.22
C PHE A 69 -17.45 -11.42 -13.78
N ARG A 70 -16.99 -11.61 -15.03
CA ARG A 70 -16.07 -10.66 -15.68
C ARG A 70 -16.65 -9.27 -15.92
N GLN A 71 -17.97 -9.12 -15.91
CA GLN A 71 -18.64 -7.83 -16.09
C GLN A 71 -19.08 -7.20 -14.76
N GLN A 72 -18.87 -7.88 -13.63
CA GLN A 72 -19.22 -7.28 -12.35
C GLN A 72 -18.26 -6.14 -12.00
N PRO A 73 -18.79 -4.97 -11.60
CA PRO A 73 -18.00 -3.76 -11.40
C PRO A 73 -16.99 -3.86 -10.25
N ASP A 74 -17.27 -4.70 -9.25
CA ASP A 74 -16.38 -4.99 -8.12
C ASP A 74 -15.14 -5.81 -8.52
N ILE A 75 -15.31 -6.83 -9.37
CA ILE A 75 -14.19 -7.62 -9.91
C ILE A 75 -13.27 -6.75 -10.78
N LEU A 76 -13.85 -5.94 -11.67
CA LEU A 76 -13.09 -5.02 -12.52
C LEU A 76 -12.33 -3.97 -11.68
N ALA A 77 -12.94 -3.45 -10.61
CA ALA A 77 -12.29 -2.54 -9.69
C ALA A 77 -11.13 -3.20 -8.92
N SER A 78 -11.30 -4.45 -8.47
CA SER A 78 -10.26 -5.21 -7.79
C SER A 78 -9.08 -5.54 -8.73
N GLU A 79 -9.36 -5.90 -9.98
CA GLU A 79 -8.34 -6.14 -11.00
C GLU A 79 -7.54 -4.87 -11.29
N ALA A 80 -8.23 -3.73 -11.49
CA ALA A 80 -7.57 -2.44 -11.68
C ALA A 80 -6.71 -2.05 -10.47
N ASN A 81 -7.21 -2.24 -9.25
CA ASN A 81 -6.47 -1.94 -8.03
C ASN A 81 -5.24 -2.84 -7.85
N CYS A 82 -5.36 -4.14 -8.13
CA CYS A 82 -4.25 -5.08 -8.11
C CYS A 82 -3.17 -4.64 -9.12
N ARG A 83 -3.58 -4.34 -10.36
CA ARG A 83 -2.67 -3.84 -11.39
C ARG A 83 -1.96 -2.56 -10.96
N GLN A 84 -2.70 -1.59 -10.41
CA GLN A 84 -2.13 -0.34 -9.93
C GLN A 84 -1.12 -0.58 -8.81
N THR A 85 -1.47 -1.41 -7.82
CA THR A 85 -0.59 -1.75 -6.70
C THR A 85 0.72 -2.38 -7.17
N VAL A 86 0.67 -3.28 -8.15
CA VAL A 86 1.87 -3.91 -8.74
C VAL A 86 2.72 -2.89 -9.47
N LEU A 87 2.10 -1.99 -10.25
CA LEU A 87 2.82 -0.92 -10.95
C LEU A 87 3.49 0.04 -9.97
N ASP A 88 2.81 0.39 -8.88
CA ASP A 88 3.35 1.27 -7.84
C ASP A 88 4.52 0.62 -7.11
N ALA A 89 4.44 -0.68 -6.82
CA ALA A 89 5.55 -1.44 -6.23
C ALA A 89 6.77 -1.48 -7.16
N LEU A 90 6.57 -1.76 -8.46
CA LEU A 90 7.65 -1.75 -9.44
C LEU A 90 8.29 -0.37 -9.59
N LYS A 91 7.47 0.69 -9.55
CA LYS A 91 7.96 2.06 -9.56
C LYS A 91 8.80 2.37 -8.33
N ALA A 92 8.35 1.99 -7.13
CA ALA A 92 9.11 2.21 -5.91
C ALA A 92 10.50 1.54 -5.96
N VAL A 93 10.57 0.31 -6.47
CA VAL A 93 11.86 -0.37 -6.68
C VAL A 93 12.73 0.38 -7.70
N ALA A 94 12.16 0.82 -8.82
CA ALA A 94 12.90 1.59 -9.83
C ALA A 94 13.44 2.92 -9.26
N ASP A 95 12.62 3.65 -8.50
CA ASP A 95 13.02 4.91 -7.88
C ASP A 95 14.18 4.71 -6.89
N ILE A 96 14.16 3.63 -6.09
CA ILE A 96 15.26 3.29 -5.17
C ILE A 96 16.55 2.92 -5.92
N LEU A 97 16.46 2.16 -7.02
CA LEU A 97 17.63 1.80 -7.82
C LEU A 97 18.28 3.03 -8.48
N VAL A 98 17.47 3.95 -8.98
CA VAL A 98 17.96 5.22 -9.53
C VAL A 98 18.60 6.08 -8.43
N ALA A 99 17.99 6.15 -7.25
CA ALA A 99 18.57 6.87 -6.12
C ALA A 99 19.94 6.30 -5.73
N LEU A 100 20.09 4.96 -5.65
CA LEU A 100 21.35 4.29 -5.36
C LEU A 100 22.44 4.61 -6.39
N GLU A 101 22.09 4.65 -7.69
CA GLU A 101 23.03 5.02 -8.74
C GLU A 101 23.47 6.49 -8.63
N GLN A 102 22.53 7.39 -8.35
CA GLN A 102 22.82 8.80 -8.13
C GLN A 102 23.74 9.00 -6.92
N ASP A 103 23.51 8.27 -5.84
CA ASP A 103 24.31 8.35 -4.62
C ASP A 103 25.73 7.80 -4.82
N ALA A 104 25.87 6.72 -5.58
CA ALA A 104 27.18 6.19 -5.97
C ALA A 104 27.97 7.22 -6.79
N ASN A 105 27.31 7.87 -7.75
CA ASN A 105 27.92 8.93 -8.57
C ASN A 105 28.29 10.15 -7.72
N GLU A 106 27.42 10.60 -6.81
CA GLU A 106 27.69 11.71 -5.89
C GLU A 106 28.90 11.43 -4.99
N VAL A 107 28.98 10.23 -4.41
CA VAL A 107 30.11 9.82 -3.56
C VAL A 107 31.41 9.77 -4.37
N SER A 108 31.38 9.28 -5.62
CA SER A 108 32.58 9.27 -6.47
C SER A 108 33.08 10.68 -6.78
N ALA A 109 32.20 11.59 -7.19
CA ALA A 109 32.54 12.98 -7.45
C ALA A 109 33.04 13.71 -6.19
N MET A 110 32.47 13.37 -5.02
CA MET A 110 32.90 13.93 -3.75
C MET A 110 34.28 13.42 -3.32
N ASN A 111 34.62 12.16 -3.60
CA ASN A 111 35.95 11.60 -3.34
C ASN A 111 37.01 12.29 -4.20
N ASP A 112 36.70 12.55 -5.47
CA ASP A 112 37.59 13.31 -6.37
C ASP A 112 37.83 14.72 -5.84
N ALA A 113 36.76 15.42 -5.43
CA ALA A 113 36.85 16.75 -4.81
C ALA A 113 37.67 16.73 -3.50
N PHE A 114 37.47 15.72 -2.66
CA PHE A 114 38.25 15.55 -1.42
C PHE A 114 39.75 15.33 -1.70
N SER A 115 40.08 14.54 -2.71
CA SER A 115 41.48 14.33 -3.11
C SER A 115 42.14 15.63 -3.60
N ALA A 116 41.37 16.52 -4.25
CA ALA A 116 41.84 17.84 -4.65
C ALA A 116 42.12 18.76 -3.45
N VAL A 117 41.25 18.74 -2.43
CA VAL A 117 41.44 19.50 -1.18
C VAL A 117 42.65 18.98 -0.40
N GLU A 118 42.88 17.68 -0.33
CA GLU A 118 44.10 17.10 0.27
C GLU A 118 45.36 17.56 -0.47
N ALA A 119 45.33 17.62 -1.81
CA ALA A 119 46.44 18.12 -2.60
C ALA A 119 46.70 19.62 -2.34
N GLN A 120 45.64 20.42 -2.17
CA GLN A 120 45.75 21.85 -1.80
C GLN A 120 46.32 22.02 -0.38
N HIS A 121 45.89 21.19 0.57
CA HIS A 121 46.43 21.19 1.93
C HIS A 121 47.94 20.90 1.93
N ALA A 122 48.37 19.86 1.23
CA ALA A 122 49.77 19.49 1.11
C ALA A 122 50.62 20.62 0.48
N LEU A 123 50.06 21.35 -0.50
CA LEU A 123 50.74 22.50 -1.12
C LEU A 123 50.93 23.65 -0.12
N VAL A 124 49.91 23.97 0.68
CA VAL A 124 50.00 25.05 1.68
C VAL A 124 50.95 24.68 2.81
N GLU A 125 50.95 23.43 3.26
CA GLU A 125 51.91 22.91 4.24
C GLU A 125 53.35 23.04 3.73
N ALA A 126 53.60 22.66 2.47
CA ALA A 126 54.92 22.84 1.86
C ALA A 126 55.35 24.31 1.77
N LYS A 127 54.44 25.22 1.37
CA LYS A 127 54.71 26.67 1.31
C LYS A 127 54.96 27.28 2.69
N TYR A 128 54.28 26.77 3.71
CA TYR A 128 54.48 27.16 5.10
C TYR A 128 55.87 26.76 5.60
N HIS A 129 56.30 25.52 5.34
CA HIS A 129 57.65 25.06 5.70
C HIS A 129 58.76 25.84 4.99
N LEU A 130 58.49 26.39 3.81
CA LEU A 130 59.39 27.28 3.07
C LEU A 130 59.38 28.73 3.56
N GLY A 131 58.54 29.08 4.55
CA GLY A 131 58.39 30.45 5.06
C GLY A 131 57.71 31.42 4.10
N SER A 132 57.12 30.91 3.01
CA SER A 132 56.51 31.68 1.93
C SER A 132 54.99 31.89 2.09
N ALA A 133 54.36 31.18 3.03
CA ALA A 133 52.96 31.32 3.42
C ALA A 133 52.84 31.73 4.90
N SER A 134 51.79 32.47 5.25
CA SER A 134 51.56 32.90 6.63
C SER A 134 51.03 31.73 7.47
N THR A 135 51.36 31.69 8.77
CA THR A 135 50.78 30.74 9.74
C THR A 135 49.24 30.73 9.72
N LEU A 136 48.62 31.83 9.28
CA LEU A 136 47.17 31.98 9.17
C LEU A 136 46.54 31.25 7.97
N ASP A 137 47.34 30.72 7.03
CA ASP A 137 46.82 30.04 5.84
C ASP A 137 46.53 28.53 6.08
N ILE A 138 47.10 27.92 7.14
CA ILE A 138 46.89 26.51 7.50
C ILE A 138 45.48 26.23 8.09
N PRO A 139 44.93 27.08 8.98
CA PRO A 139 43.61 26.85 9.58
C PRO A 139 42.46 26.82 8.56
N ASP A 140 42.55 27.59 7.48
CA ASP A 140 41.45 27.70 6.49
C ASP A 140 41.22 26.38 5.73
N ILE A 141 42.28 25.68 5.31
CA ILE A 141 42.14 24.39 4.62
C ILE A 141 41.80 23.25 5.59
N SER A 142 42.24 23.36 6.85
CA SER A 142 41.88 22.39 7.90
C SER A 142 40.37 22.34 8.11
N LEU A 143 39.71 23.50 8.07
CA LEU A 143 38.25 23.60 8.17
C LEU A 143 37.53 22.99 6.96
N GLU A 144 38.06 23.20 5.74
CA GLU A 144 37.48 22.62 4.53
C GLU A 144 37.55 21.08 4.55
N LYS A 145 38.68 20.51 4.99
CA LYS A 145 38.85 19.06 5.17
C LYS A 145 37.86 18.49 6.20
N GLU A 146 37.57 19.21 7.28
CA GLU A 146 36.58 18.83 8.28
C GLU A 146 35.16 18.79 7.70
N ALA A 147 34.79 19.77 6.86
CA ALA A 147 33.50 19.79 6.18
C ALA A 147 33.28 18.57 5.25
N TYR A 148 34.30 18.12 4.52
CA TYR A 148 34.23 16.89 3.74
C TYR A 148 34.15 15.63 4.60
N ARG A 149 34.67 15.68 5.83
CA ARG A 149 34.66 14.56 6.77
C ARG A 149 33.25 14.27 7.28
N GLU A 150 32.50 15.31 7.60
CA GLU A 150 31.07 15.20 7.96
C GLU A 150 30.26 14.60 6.81
N LYS A 151 30.57 15.02 5.59
CA LYS A 151 29.92 14.56 4.36
C LYS A 151 30.13 13.06 4.10
N ARG A 152 31.27 12.48 4.49
CA ARG A 152 31.49 11.02 4.45
C ARG A 152 30.66 10.24 5.46
N LEU A 153 30.41 10.81 6.64
CA LEU A 153 29.59 10.16 7.66
C LEU A 153 28.12 10.11 7.21
N SER A 154 27.63 11.21 6.65
CA SER A 154 26.26 11.28 6.13
C SER A 154 26.04 10.37 4.92
N SER A 155 27.00 10.26 4.00
CA SER A 155 26.88 9.35 2.84
C SER A 155 26.81 7.88 3.25
N GLY A 156 27.59 7.47 4.26
CA GLY A 156 27.53 6.11 4.81
C GLY A 156 26.20 5.82 5.51
N ALA A 157 25.67 6.80 6.26
CA ALA A 157 24.35 6.69 6.87
C ALA A 157 23.24 6.56 5.81
N LYS A 158 23.35 7.29 4.70
CA LYS A 158 22.39 7.26 3.60
C LYS A 158 22.34 5.88 2.92
N GLN A 159 23.50 5.27 2.61
CA GLN A 159 23.55 3.91 2.07
C GLN A 159 22.82 2.87 2.94
N LEU A 160 22.92 2.97 4.26
CA LEU A 160 22.22 2.06 5.18
C LEU A 160 20.69 2.27 5.13
N VAL A 161 20.25 3.53 5.00
CA VAL A 161 18.84 3.87 4.84
C VAL A 161 18.31 3.35 3.50
N ASP A 162 19.04 3.55 2.41
CA ASP A 162 18.61 3.09 1.08
C ASP A 162 18.55 1.57 1.00
N THR A 163 19.48 0.88 1.67
CA THR A 163 19.43 -0.58 1.81
C THR A 163 18.18 -1.02 2.56
N ALA A 164 17.83 -0.35 3.67
CA ALA A 164 16.60 -0.65 4.41
C ALA A 164 15.34 -0.36 3.60
N LEU A 165 15.31 0.74 2.82
CA LEU A 165 14.21 1.08 1.92
C LEU A 165 14.06 0.05 0.80
N LEU A 166 15.17 -0.47 0.27
CA LEU A 166 15.15 -1.55 -0.72
C LEU A 166 14.53 -2.82 -0.14
N PHE A 167 14.97 -3.26 1.05
CA PHE A 167 14.36 -4.41 1.73
C PHE A 167 12.87 -4.21 1.99
N GLN A 168 12.49 -3.02 2.46
CA GLN A 168 11.09 -2.64 2.67
C GLN A 168 10.27 -2.72 1.37
N ALA A 169 10.80 -2.23 0.25
CA ALA A 169 10.13 -2.27 -1.06
C ALA A 169 10.00 -3.68 -1.63
N LEU A 170 10.94 -4.57 -1.29
CA LEU A 170 10.93 -5.98 -1.71
C LEU A 170 10.04 -6.88 -0.84
N GLY A 171 9.53 -6.37 0.29
CA GLY A 171 8.56 -7.06 1.14
C GLY A 171 9.07 -7.47 2.53
N GLY A 172 10.28 -7.06 2.93
CA GLY A 172 10.89 -7.39 4.22
C GLY A 172 11.74 -8.65 4.20
#